data_AF-A0A7K4DTJ2-F1
#
_entry.id   AF-A0A7K4DTJ2-F1
#
_cell.length_a   1.000
_cell.length_b   1.000
_cell.length_c   1.000
_cell.angle_alpha   90.00
_cell.angle_beta   90.00
_cell.angle_gamma   90.00
#
_symmetry.space_group_name_H-M   'P 1'
#
loop_
_entity.id
_entity.type
_entity.pdbx_description
1 polymer ?
#
loop_
_entity_poly.entity_id
_entity_poly.type
_entity_poly.pdbx_seq_one_letter_code
_entity_poly.pdbx_strand_id
1 'polypeptide(L)'
;MSEYRGYKGDSLEFLKINKISVNDSVNILSDITYSGIIMPRYEHSDDKHIVLKLKNGYNIGLEILKIEKIEKIQSAEKIFEHKEKNEIVDGLPKILLLSTGGTIASKIDYRTGAVTPVLTAEELNSSVPELNKIANIDAEALLSEYSENIMPNHWIQIADKVNQYSKSDYTGIIIAHGTDTMHYTSSFLSFALAGFPIPIVLVGSQRSSDRASSDAALNLIGAVKFITESKTKGIYIVMHQDENDETIACHIGNRVRKNHTSKRGAFQTIGDDPAFIITENQIMKNMSKEFFKIKGYLPRIKIDTKVALVKYHPGYNPKLLDDIIEMGYKGIIFEGTGLGHIGNTMYETVRKANQKGVFLGMTSQCIDGRVSMTVYESGRDLLDLGITPLENMIPEVALVKAMWVLGNYDNLEEIKKVMLENISSEISY
;
A
#
# COMPACT_ATOMS: atom_id res chain seq x y z
N MET A 1 0.25 9.38 -23.89
CA MET A 1 -0.45 10.41 -23.08
C MET A 1 -1.47 11.10 -23.97
N SER A 2 -2.63 11.49 -23.43
CA SER A 2 -3.66 12.26 -24.15
C SER A 2 -3.06 13.56 -24.71
N GLU A 3 -3.38 13.90 -25.96
CA GLU A 3 -2.90 15.11 -26.66
C GLU A 3 -3.24 16.41 -25.92
N TYR A 4 -4.27 16.40 -25.07
CA TYR A 4 -4.78 17.56 -24.35
C TYR A 4 -4.91 17.32 -22.84
N ARG A 5 -4.03 16.50 -22.25
CA ARG A 5 -4.09 16.10 -20.83
C ARG A 5 -4.27 17.31 -19.90
N GLY A 6 -5.33 17.29 -19.10
CA GLY A 6 -5.63 18.32 -18.09
C GLY A 6 -6.43 19.52 -18.58
N TYR A 7 -6.69 19.64 -19.88
CA TYR A 7 -7.44 20.76 -20.46
C TYR A 7 -8.93 20.43 -20.64
N LYS A 8 -9.80 21.39 -20.36
CA LYS A 8 -11.26 21.31 -20.50
C LYS A 8 -11.84 22.67 -20.90
N GLY A 9 -13.11 22.69 -21.32
CA GLY A 9 -13.84 23.93 -21.65
C GLY A 9 -13.08 24.81 -22.64
N ASP A 10 -13.08 26.12 -22.40
CA ASP A 10 -12.50 27.14 -23.28
C ASP A 10 -11.02 26.87 -23.60
N SER A 11 -10.23 26.44 -22.61
CA SER A 11 -8.81 26.10 -22.81
C SER A 11 -8.56 24.92 -23.75
N LEU A 12 -9.44 23.91 -23.72
CA LEU A 12 -9.36 22.78 -24.62
C LEU A 12 -9.73 23.20 -26.05
N GLU A 13 -10.80 23.99 -26.20
CA GLU A 13 -11.23 24.49 -27.49
C GLU A 13 -10.18 25.41 -28.10
N PHE A 14 -9.60 26.31 -27.31
CA PHE A 14 -8.52 27.20 -27.74
C PHE A 14 -7.32 26.41 -28.30
N LEU A 15 -6.86 25.36 -27.60
CA LEU A 15 -5.76 24.53 -28.07
C LEU A 15 -6.12 23.75 -29.34
N LYS A 16 -7.35 23.23 -29.44
CA LYS A 16 -7.84 22.51 -30.63
C LYS A 16 -7.93 23.42 -31.86
N ILE A 17 -8.51 24.62 -31.72
CA ILE A 17 -8.63 25.61 -32.80
C ILE A 17 -7.25 25.95 -33.35
N ASN A 18 -6.27 26.13 -32.48
CA ASN A 18 -4.89 26.46 -32.86
C ASN A 18 -4.03 25.24 -33.24
N LYS A 19 -4.59 24.01 -33.20
CA LYS A 19 -3.90 22.74 -33.52
C LYS A 19 -2.62 22.52 -32.70
N ILE A 20 -2.68 22.86 -31.41
CA ILE A 20 -1.57 22.76 -30.47
C ILE A 20 -1.89 21.70 -29.42
N SER A 21 -0.95 20.79 -29.20
CA SER A 21 -1.06 19.71 -28.22
C SER A 21 -0.08 19.90 -27.07
N VAL A 22 -0.31 19.17 -25.98
CA VAL A 22 0.68 19.04 -24.91
C VAL A 22 2.00 18.54 -25.49
N ASN A 23 3.11 19.12 -25.02
CA ASN A 23 4.49 18.94 -25.47
C ASN A 23 4.86 19.62 -26.81
N ASP A 24 3.95 20.35 -27.45
CA ASP A 24 4.33 21.20 -28.58
C ASP A 24 5.10 22.43 -28.10
N SER A 25 6.13 22.81 -28.87
CA SER A 25 6.85 24.07 -28.68
C SER A 25 6.11 25.19 -29.39
N VAL A 26 5.84 26.30 -28.68
CA VAL A 26 5.01 27.41 -29.16
C VAL A 26 5.63 28.77 -28.85
N ASN A 27 5.30 29.77 -29.66
CA ASN A 27 5.42 31.19 -29.35
C ASN A 27 4.02 31.76 -29.10
N ILE A 28 3.83 32.46 -27.99
CA ILE A 28 2.57 33.08 -27.58
C ILE A 28 2.79 34.58 -27.41
N LEU A 29 2.08 35.40 -28.20
CA LEU A 29 2.02 36.84 -28.03
C LEU A 29 0.84 37.19 -27.10
N SER A 30 1.15 37.82 -25.98
CA SER A 30 0.20 38.45 -25.05
C SER A 30 0.68 39.90 -24.79
N ASP A 31 0.85 40.30 -23.52
CA ASP A 31 1.54 41.54 -23.15
C ASP A 31 3.01 41.57 -23.63
N ILE A 32 3.66 40.40 -23.60
CA ILE A 32 4.95 40.13 -24.23
C ILE A 32 4.89 38.81 -25.02
N THR A 33 5.95 38.52 -25.77
CA THR A 33 6.09 37.21 -26.43
C THR A 33 6.73 36.20 -25.49
N TYR A 34 6.01 35.13 -25.20
CA TYR A 34 6.48 33.97 -24.46
C TYR A 34 6.83 32.83 -25.41
N SER A 35 7.96 32.17 -25.16
CA SER A 35 8.37 30.98 -25.92
C SER A 35 8.57 29.81 -24.97
N GLY A 36 7.95 28.68 -25.26
CA GLY A 36 8.02 27.52 -24.39
C GLY A 36 7.28 26.29 -24.89
N ILE A 37 7.16 25.29 -24.03
CA ILE A 37 6.47 24.03 -24.31
C ILE A 37 5.11 24.03 -23.60
N ILE A 38 4.04 23.65 -24.30
CA ILE A 38 2.73 23.48 -23.67
C ILE A 38 2.76 22.31 -22.70
N MET A 39 2.45 22.58 -21.45
CA MET A 39 2.44 21.60 -20.37
C MET A 39 1.03 21.09 -20.12
N PRO A 40 0.88 19.85 -19.63
CA PRO A 40 -0.41 19.39 -19.12
C PRO A 40 -0.86 20.26 -17.95
N ARG A 41 -2.18 20.38 -17.77
CA ARG A 41 -2.78 21.08 -16.62
C ARG A 41 -3.27 20.11 -15.55
N TYR A 42 -3.44 20.65 -14.34
CA TYR A 42 -4.16 19.93 -13.31
C TYR A 42 -5.65 19.92 -13.66
N GLU A 43 -6.27 18.74 -13.66
CA GLU A 43 -7.61 18.51 -14.22
C GLU A 43 -8.72 19.34 -13.54
N HIS A 44 -8.50 19.76 -12.29
CA HIS A 44 -9.43 20.59 -11.53
C HIS A 44 -9.15 22.10 -11.60
N SER A 45 -8.12 22.54 -12.35
CA SER A 45 -7.93 23.97 -12.60
C SER A 45 -9.06 24.57 -13.44
N ASP A 46 -9.17 25.89 -13.46
CA ASP A 46 -10.11 26.63 -14.34
C ASP A 46 -9.88 26.28 -15.82
N ASP A 47 -10.78 26.66 -16.70
CA ASP A 47 -10.66 26.50 -18.15
C ASP A 47 -10.18 27.76 -18.86
N LYS A 48 -9.66 28.75 -18.13
CA LYS A 48 -9.31 30.08 -18.67
C LYS A 48 -7.83 30.24 -18.99
N HIS A 49 -6.98 29.30 -18.59
CA HIS A 49 -5.53 29.41 -18.76
C HIS A 49 -4.91 28.26 -19.56
N ILE A 50 -3.74 28.53 -20.11
CA ILE A 50 -2.80 27.51 -20.59
C ILE A 50 -1.50 27.55 -19.77
N VAL A 51 -0.84 26.39 -19.62
CA VAL A 51 0.44 26.31 -18.91
C VAL A 51 1.58 26.15 -19.90
N LEU A 52 2.55 27.05 -19.80
CA LEU A 52 3.73 27.08 -20.66
C LEU A 52 4.99 26.88 -19.81
N LYS A 53 5.86 25.96 -20.21
CA LYS A 53 7.20 25.83 -19.64
C LYS A 53 8.20 26.62 -20.46
N LEU A 54 8.74 27.67 -19.85
CA LEU A 54 9.72 28.56 -20.46
C LEU A 54 11.09 27.87 -20.60
N LYS A 55 11.95 28.42 -21.47
CA LYS A 55 13.33 27.90 -21.67
C LYS A 55 14.18 27.88 -20.39
N ASN A 56 13.90 28.75 -19.43
CA ASN A 56 14.58 28.79 -18.14
C ASN A 56 14.06 27.71 -17.14
N GLY A 57 13.10 26.89 -17.54
CA GLY A 57 12.55 25.78 -16.76
C GLY A 57 11.30 26.10 -15.93
N TYR A 58 10.92 27.38 -15.81
CA TYR A 58 9.75 27.78 -15.04
C TYR A 58 8.45 27.52 -15.81
N ASN A 59 7.42 27.06 -15.08
CA ASN A 59 6.06 26.96 -15.58
C ASN A 59 5.31 28.28 -15.30
N ILE A 60 4.62 28.83 -16.30
CA ILE A 60 3.74 29.98 -16.16
C ILE A 60 2.32 29.64 -16.61
N GLY A 61 1.31 30.31 -16.04
CA GLY A 61 -0.07 30.25 -16.50
C GLY A 61 -0.40 31.50 -17.32
N LEU A 62 -0.92 31.33 -18.53
CA LEU A 62 -1.33 32.43 -19.41
C LEU A 62 -2.85 32.39 -19.61
N GLU A 63 -3.51 33.51 -19.33
CA GLU A 63 -4.96 33.66 -19.52
C GLU A 63 -5.28 33.76 -21.01
N ILE A 64 -6.16 32.89 -21.50
CA ILE A 64 -6.44 32.73 -22.93
C ILE A 64 -6.97 34.01 -23.56
N LEU A 65 -7.83 34.74 -22.83
CA LEU A 65 -8.42 35.98 -23.31
C LEU A 65 -7.40 37.09 -23.53
N LYS A 66 -6.20 36.97 -22.97
CA LYS A 66 -5.09 37.92 -23.16
C LYS A 66 -4.12 37.48 -24.25
N ILE A 67 -4.32 36.31 -24.87
CA ILE A 67 -3.46 35.82 -25.94
C ILE A 67 -3.93 36.43 -27.27
N GLU A 68 -3.07 37.24 -27.87
CA GLU A 68 -3.32 37.83 -29.19
C GLU A 68 -3.00 36.84 -30.31
N LYS A 69 -1.93 36.05 -30.14
CA LYS A 69 -1.48 35.09 -31.15
C LYS A 69 -0.76 33.92 -30.52
N ILE A 70 -0.95 32.73 -31.07
CA ILE A 70 -0.17 31.54 -30.73
C ILE A 70 0.31 30.84 -32.00
N GLU A 71 1.60 30.49 -32.05
CA GLU A 71 2.23 29.84 -33.19
C GLU A 71 2.97 28.59 -32.74
N LYS A 72 2.70 27.47 -33.40
CA LYS A 72 3.43 26.20 -33.18
C LYS A 72 4.77 26.23 -33.92
N ILE A 73 5.85 26.03 -33.17
CA ILE A 73 7.23 26.00 -33.68
C ILE A 73 7.62 24.57 -34.06
N GLN A 74 7.40 23.62 -33.14
CA GLN A 74 7.82 22.22 -33.30
C GLN A 74 6.80 21.28 -32.65
N SER A 75 6.52 20.15 -33.30
CA SER A 75 5.71 19.07 -32.73
C SER A 75 6.51 18.25 -31.73
N ALA A 76 5.83 17.69 -30.73
CA ALA A 76 6.43 16.80 -29.74
C ALA A 76 7.24 15.66 -30.39
N GLU A 77 8.57 15.64 -30.18
CA GLU A 77 9.40 14.50 -30.58
C GLU A 77 9.18 13.33 -29.61
N LYS A 78 8.89 12.14 -30.18
CA LYS A 78 8.92 10.86 -29.46
C LYS A 78 10.39 10.47 -29.24
N ILE A 79 10.88 10.62 -28.02
CA ILE A 79 12.21 10.16 -27.65
C ILE A 79 12.15 8.63 -27.50
N PHE A 80 13.01 7.93 -28.24
CA PHE A 80 13.34 6.53 -27.97
C PHE A 80 14.49 6.51 -26.96
N GLU A 81 14.24 6.09 -25.73
CA GLU A 81 15.31 5.92 -24.74
C GLU A 81 16.18 4.71 -25.10
N HIS A 82 17.50 4.88 -24.99
CA HIS A 82 18.47 3.81 -25.08
C HIS A 82 18.27 2.85 -23.89
N LYS A 83 17.83 1.63 -24.16
CA LYS A 83 17.82 0.54 -23.20
C LYS A 83 19.23 -0.04 -23.10
N GLU A 84 19.95 0.27 -22.02
CA GLU A 84 21.07 -0.57 -21.63
C GLU A 84 20.49 -1.94 -21.21
N LYS A 85 21.01 -3.02 -21.79
CA LYS A 85 20.58 -4.37 -21.44
C LYS A 85 21.09 -4.69 -20.04
N ASN A 86 20.22 -5.20 -19.19
CA ASN A 86 20.64 -5.82 -17.95
C ASN A 86 21.45 -7.09 -18.25
N GLU A 87 22.72 -7.09 -17.86
CA GLU A 87 23.52 -8.32 -17.86
C GLU A 87 23.20 -9.10 -16.57
N ILE A 88 22.70 -10.33 -16.74
CA ILE A 88 22.51 -11.26 -15.63
C ILE A 88 23.89 -11.63 -15.10
N VAL A 89 24.09 -11.45 -13.80
CA VAL A 89 25.35 -11.80 -13.14
C VAL A 89 25.24 -13.22 -12.57
N ASP A 90 26.08 -14.12 -13.08
CA ASP A 90 26.12 -15.50 -12.62
C ASP A 90 26.46 -15.59 -11.11
N GLY A 91 25.69 -16.40 -10.38
CA GLY A 91 25.88 -16.65 -8.94
C GLY A 91 25.08 -15.73 -8.01
N LEU A 92 24.45 -14.67 -8.51
CA LEU A 92 23.57 -13.83 -7.69
C LEU A 92 22.15 -14.42 -7.57
N PRO A 93 21.49 -14.28 -6.39
CA PRO A 93 20.13 -14.75 -6.16
C PRO A 93 19.14 -14.05 -7.10
N LYS A 94 18.10 -14.78 -7.51
CA LYS A 94 17.02 -14.22 -8.33
C LYS A 94 15.88 -13.69 -7.47
N ILE A 95 15.40 -12.50 -7.76
CA ILE A 95 14.26 -11.87 -7.06
C ILE A 95 13.24 -11.42 -8.10
N LEU A 96 11.97 -11.68 -7.82
CA LEU A 96 10.85 -11.14 -8.59
C LEU A 96 10.35 -9.87 -7.91
N LEU A 97 10.27 -8.77 -8.65
CA LEU A 97 9.63 -7.52 -8.23
C LEU A 97 8.30 -7.35 -8.96
N LEU A 98 7.21 -7.35 -8.21
CA LEU A 98 5.87 -7.07 -8.68
C LEU A 98 5.49 -5.64 -8.30
N SER A 99 5.24 -4.78 -9.29
CA SER A 99 4.70 -3.44 -9.04
C SER A 99 3.18 -3.47 -9.00
N THR A 100 2.61 -2.98 -7.90
CA THR A 100 1.16 -2.79 -7.75
C THR A 100 0.73 -1.34 -7.98
N GLY A 101 1.70 -0.49 -8.33
CA GLY A 101 1.60 0.96 -8.25
C GLY A 101 2.53 1.51 -7.17
N GLY A 102 2.27 2.74 -6.72
CA GLY A 102 3.16 3.43 -5.80
C GLY A 102 4.39 4.03 -6.47
N THR A 103 4.93 5.09 -5.87
CA THR A 103 6.00 5.91 -6.46
C THR A 103 7.39 5.30 -6.29
N ILE A 104 7.57 4.20 -5.56
CA ILE A 104 8.90 3.67 -5.24
C ILE A 104 9.71 3.31 -6.50
N ALA A 105 9.03 2.86 -7.55
CA ALA A 105 9.60 2.56 -8.84
C ALA A 105 8.97 3.54 -9.84
N SER A 106 9.44 4.79 -9.89
CA SER A 106 9.00 5.80 -10.86
C SER A 106 10.16 6.69 -11.31
N LYS A 107 10.03 7.30 -12.50
CA LYS A 107 11.03 8.14 -13.16
C LYS A 107 10.43 9.51 -13.48
N ILE A 108 11.26 10.57 -13.42
CA ILE A 108 10.91 11.91 -13.92
C ILE A 108 11.39 12.06 -15.36
N ASP A 109 10.49 12.54 -16.22
CA ASP A 109 10.89 13.23 -17.44
C ASP A 109 11.12 14.72 -17.13
N TYR A 110 12.38 15.16 -17.00
CA TYR A 110 12.68 16.56 -16.64
C TYR A 110 12.24 17.58 -17.69
N ARG A 111 12.03 17.17 -18.95
CA ARG A 111 11.49 18.03 -20.01
C ARG A 111 10.02 18.32 -19.73
N THR A 112 9.24 17.29 -19.43
CA THR A 112 7.78 17.41 -19.23
C THR A 112 7.36 17.55 -17.76
N GLY A 113 8.25 17.32 -16.80
CA GLY A 113 7.94 17.23 -15.37
C GLY A 113 7.04 16.03 -15.01
N ALA A 114 6.77 15.11 -15.94
CA ALA A 114 5.89 13.98 -15.71
C ALA A 114 6.62 12.89 -14.90
N VAL A 115 5.88 12.25 -13.98
CA VAL A 115 6.33 11.07 -13.24
C VAL A 115 5.67 9.83 -13.86
N THR A 116 6.47 8.86 -14.28
CA THR A 116 5.99 7.59 -14.87
C THR A 116 6.48 6.40 -14.05
N PRO A 117 5.67 5.34 -13.86
CA PRO A 117 6.13 4.13 -13.21
C PRO A 117 7.29 3.47 -13.97
N VAL A 118 8.19 2.81 -13.23
CA VAL A 118 9.20 1.89 -13.74
C VAL A 118 8.51 0.56 -14.04
N LEU A 119 8.64 0.08 -15.27
CA LEU A 119 7.92 -1.07 -15.81
C LEU A 119 8.84 -2.25 -16.14
N THR A 120 10.15 -2.05 -16.08
CA THR A 120 11.15 -3.05 -16.50
C THR A 120 12.32 -3.14 -15.53
N ALA A 121 13.03 -4.27 -15.56
CA ALA A 121 14.23 -4.45 -14.77
C ALA A 121 15.32 -3.44 -15.17
N GLU A 122 15.40 -3.07 -16.46
CA GLU A 122 16.41 -2.12 -16.94
C GLU A 122 16.19 -0.73 -16.34
N GLU A 123 14.93 -0.27 -16.31
CA GLU A 123 14.56 1.00 -15.70
C GLU A 123 14.83 1.03 -14.20
N LEU A 124 14.56 -0.08 -13.49
CA LEU A 124 14.88 -0.23 -12.07
C LEU A 124 16.38 -0.12 -11.81
N ASN A 125 17.18 -0.86 -12.58
CA ASN A 125 18.63 -0.87 -12.44
C ASN A 125 19.29 0.46 -12.82
N SER A 126 18.74 1.17 -13.81
CA SER A 126 19.18 2.54 -14.11
C SER A 126 18.92 3.52 -12.95
N SER A 127 17.89 3.24 -12.14
CA SER A 127 17.49 4.10 -11.02
C SER A 127 18.20 3.75 -9.72
N VAL A 128 18.49 2.46 -9.49
CA VAL A 128 19.19 1.95 -8.29
C VAL A 128 20.25 0.91 -8.71
N PRO A 129 21.40 1.35 -9.27
CA PRO A 129 22.43 0.44 -9.79
C PRO A 129 23.05 -0.50 -8.75
N GLU A 130 22.96 -0.15 -7.46
CA GLU A 130 23.46 -0.96 -6.35
C GLU A 130 22.82 -2.34 -6.29
N LEU A 131 21.58 -2.48 -6.78
CA LEU A 131 20.85 -3.74 -6.78
C LEU A 131 21.56 -4.83 -7.60
N ASN A 132 22.23 -4.46 -8.70
CA ASN A 132 22.99 -5.37 -9.56
C ASN A 132 24.16 -6.07 -8.87
N LYS A 133 24.59 -5.55 -7.72
CA LYS A 133 25.66 -6.17 -6.91
C LYS A 133 25.12 -7.21 -5.93
N ILE A 134 23.80 -7.27 -5.73
CA ILE A 134 23.17 -8.05 -4.66
C ILE A 134 22.27 -9.15 -5.23
N ALA A 135 21.50 -8.87 -6.29
CA ALA A 135 20.56 -9.83 -6.87
C ALA A 135 20.29 -9.58 -8.36
N ASN A 136 19.91 -10.63 -9.07
CA ASN A 136 19.30 -10.54 -10.39
C ASN A 136 17.79 -10.30 -10.22
N ILE A 137 17.28 -9.14 -10.65
CA ILE A 137 15.89 -8.74 -10.43
C ILE A 137 15.09 -8.80 -11.73
N ASP A 138 14.04 -9.62 -11.74
CA ASP A 138 13.00 -9.57 -12.76
C ASP A 138 11.90 -8.64 -12.28
N ALA A 139 11.47 -7.67 -13.11
CA ALA A 139 10.42 -6.73 -12.75
C ALA A 139 9.20 -6.90 -13.66
N GLU A 140 8.01 -6.92 -13.04
CA GLU A 140 6.72 -7.00 -13.72
C GLU A 140 5.74 -6.00 -13.10
N ALA A 141 5.05 -5.23 -13.93
CA ALA A 141 3.93 -4.41 -13.49
C ALA A 141 2.66 -5.26 -13.41
N LEU A 142 2.19 -5.53 -12.19
CA LEU A 142 0.97 -6.30 -11.93
C LEU A 142 -0.26 -5.39 -11.92
N LEU A 143 -0.19 -4.28 -11.20
CA LEU A 143 -1.25 -3.26 -11.10
C LEU A 143 -0.63 -1.86 -11.26
N SER A 144 -1.48 -0.86 -11.49
CA SER A 144 -1.08 0.56 -11.51
C SER A 144 -2.08 1.39 -10.72
N GLU A 145 -2.24 1.06 -9.44
CA GLU A 145 -3.21 1.69 -8.56
C GLU A 145 -2.54 2.48 -7.44
N TYR A 146 -3.17 3.59 -7.05
CA TYR A 146 -2.79 4.30 -5.83
C TYR A 146 -3.26 3.50 -4.61
N SER A 147 -2.47 3.50 -3.51
CA SER A 147 -2.77 2.65 -2.36
C SER A 147 -4.13 2.90 -1.72
N GLU A 148 -4.57 4.16 -1.71
CA GLU A 148 -5.90 4.57 -1.23
C GLU A 148 -7.06 4.00 -2.07
N ASN A 149 -6.79 3.54 -3.29
CA ASN A 149 -7.74 2.89 -4.19
C ASN A 149 -7.55 1.36 -4.25
N ILE A 150 -6.59 0.80 -3.50
CA ILE A 150 -6.45 -0.65 -3.39
C ILE A 150 -7.64 -1.22 -2.63
N MET A 151 -8.19 -2.33 -3.14
CA MET A 151 -9.45 -2.92 -2.72
C MET A 151 -9.27 -4.44 -2.57
N PRO A 152 -10.17 -5.16 -1.87
CA PRO A 152 -10.01 -6.60 -1.63
C PRO A 152 -9.82 -7.48 -2.87
N ASN A 153 -10.41 -7.11 -4.01
CA ASN A 153 -10.19 -7.77 -5.30
C ASN A 153 -8.74 -7.63 -5.78
N HIS A 154 -8.08 -6.51 -5.52
CA HIS A 154 -6.67 -6.31 -5.83
C HIS A 154 -5.79 -7.22 -4.95
N TRP A 155 -6.14 -7.40 -3.68
CA TRP A 155 -5.42 -8.34 -2.80
C TRP A 155 -5.47 -9.78 -3.31
N ILE A 156 -6.62 -10.22 -3.81
CA ILE A 156 -6.79 -11.53 -4.48
C ILE A 156 -5.87 -11.64 -5.68
N GLN A 157 -5.86 -10.63 -6.56
CA GLN A 157 -5.00 -10.63 -7.75
C GLN A 157 -3.51 -10.72 -7.39
N ILE A 158 -3.07 -9.99 -6.35
CA ILE A 158 -1.70 -10.07 -5.84
C ILE A 158 -1.41 -11.46 -5.28
N ALA A 159 -2.30 -12.02 -4.46
CA ALA A 159 -2.12 -13.35 -3.87
C ALA A 159 -2.06 -14.44 -4.95
N ASP A 160 -2.96 -14.42 -5.93
CA ASP A 160 -3.01 -15.37 -7.04
C ASP A 160 -1.74 -15.29 -7.90
N LYS A 161 -1.26 -14.08 -8.19
CA LYS A 161 0.00 -13.90 -8.92
C LYS A 161 1.18 -14.46 -8.15
N VAL A 162 1.31 -14.13 -6.87
CA VAL A 162 2.39 -14.64 -6.00
C VAL A 162 2.33 -16.17 -5.87
N ASN A 163 1.13 -16.74 -5.74
CA ASN A 163 0.92 -18.18 -5.62
C ASN A 163 1.49 -18.98 -6.81
N GLN A 164 1.48 -18.41 -8.03
CA GLN A 164 2.07 -19.03 -9.22
C GLN A 164 3.57 -19.30 -9.08
N TYR A 165 4.26 -18.54 -8.24
CA TYR A 165 5.70 -18.65 -8.00
C TYR A 165 6.05 -19.51 -6.78
N SER A 166 5.09 -20.22 -6.17
CA SER A 166 5.34 -21.11 -5.03
C SER A 166 6.34 -22.25 -5.32
N LYS A 167 6.62 -22.54 -6.59
CA LYS A 167 7.58 -23.56 -7.04
C LYS A 167 8.67 -23.00 -7.96
N SER A 168 8.84 -21.67 -8.01
CA SER A 168 9.89 -21.06 -8.82
C SER A 168 11.27 -21.18 -8.18
N ASP A 169 12.30 -20.76 -8.91
CA ASP A 169 13.69 -20.65 -8.46
C ASP A 169 14.03 -19.27 -7.86
N TYR A 170 13.01 -18.42 -7.63
CA TYR A 170 13.20 -17.13 -6.97
C TYR A 170 13.57 -17.33 -5.50
N THR A 171 14.56 -16.56 -5.03
CA THR A 171 14.98 -16.52 -3.62
C THR A 171 13.98 -15.74 -2.76
N GLY A 172 13.22 -14.82 -3.36
CA GLY A 172 12.13 -14.10 -2.70
C GLY A 172 11.37 -13.23 -3.69
N ILE A 173 10.28 -12.64 -3.22
CA ILE A 173 9.40 -11.77 -4.01
C ILE A 173 9.27 -10.42 -3.32
N ILE A 174 9.46 -9.35 -4.08
CA ILE A 174 9.22 -7.97 -3.66
C ILE A 174 7.91 -7.49 -4.29
N ILE A 175 7.06 -6.86 -3.49
CA ILE A 175 5.83 -6.20 -3.93
C ILE A 175 6.02 -4.70 -3.69
N ALA A 176 6.29 -3.96 -4.76
CA ALA A 176 6.31 -2.51 -4.72
C ALA A 176 4.87 -2.00 -4.59
N HIS A 177 4.56 -1.30 -3.50
CA HIS A 177 3.22 -0.93 -3.09
C HIS A 177 3.15 0.51 -2.55
N GLY A 178 2.02 1.18 -2.75
CA GLY A 178 1.77 2.48 -2.13
C GLY A 178 1.64 2.37 -0.60
N THR A 179 1.99 3.43 0.14
CA THR A 179 2.19 3.30 1.59
C THR A 179 0.90 3.31 2.42
N ASP A 180 -0.20 3.87 1.93
CA ASP A 180 -1.38 4.13 2.78
C ASP A 180 -2.07 2.85 3.25
N THR A 181 -2.17 1.84 2.38
CA THR A 181 -2.89 0.58 2.66
C THR A 181 -1.97 -0.64 2.65
N MET A 182 -0.64 -0.43 2.58
CA MET A 182 0.34 -1.53 2.49
C MET A 182 0.21 -2.56 3.63
N HIS A 183 -0.10 -2.09 4.85
CA HIS A 183 -0.27 -2.93 6.02
C HIS A 183 -1.58 -3.76 5.99
N TYR A 184 -2.60 -3.32 5.27
CA TYR A 184 -3.79 -4.14 4.98
C TYR A 184 -3.46 -5.24 3.97
N THR A 185 -2.77 -4.87 2.88
CA THR A 185 -2.34 -5.83 1.85
C THR A 185 -1.40 -6.89 2.44
N SER A 186 -0.39 -6.50 3.22
CA SER A 186 0.50 -7.45 3.90
C SER A 186 -0.28 -8.41 4.79
N SER A 187 -1.32 -7.91 5.47
CA SER A 187 -2.15 -8.74 6.34
C SER A 187 -2.92 -9.80 5.56
N PHE A 188 -3.56 -9.42 4.46
CA PHE A 188 -4.32 -10.36 3.64
C PHE A 188 -3.41 -11.45 3.07
N LEU A 189 -2.26 -11.05 2.50
CA LEU A 189 -1.29 -12.00 1.96
C LEU A 189 -0.80 -12.97 3.04
N SER A 190 -0.63 -12.48 4.28
CA SER A 190 -0.14 -13.29 5.40
C SER A 190 -1.06 -14.46 5.73
N PHE A 191 -2.38 -14.24 5.63
CA PHE A 191 -3.38 -15.30 5.79
C PHE A 191 -3.57 -16.13 4.52
N ALA A 192 -3.70 -15.47 3.37
CA ALA A 192 -4.03 -16.11 2.10
C ALA A 192 -2.93 -17.06 1.60
N LEU A 193 -1.68 -16.73 1.88
CA LEU A 193 -0.48 -17.47 1.47
C LEU A 193 0.20 -18.14 2.67
N ALA A 194 -0.56 -18.49 3.70
CA ALA A 194 0.00 -19.09 4.90
C ALA A 194 0.86 -20.35 4.56
N GLY A 195 2.11 -20.33 5.00
CA GLY A 195 3.10 -21.38 4.72
C GLY A 195 3.91 -21.21 3.42
N PHE A 196 3.81 -20.07 2.73
CA PHE A 196 4.55 -19.82 1.49
C PHE A 196 6.06 -20.10 1.64
N PRO A 197 6.72 -20.72 0.65
CA PRO A 197 8.05 -21.32 0.86
C PRO A 197 9.23 -20.35 0.85
N ILE A 198 9.07 -19.14 0.29
CA ILE A 198 10.11 -18.11 0.17
C ILE A 198 9.62 -16.79 0.80
N PRO A 199 10.52 -15.86 1.21
CA PRO A 199 10.10 -14.59 1.78
C PRO A 199 9.40 -13.71 0.74
N ILE A 200 8.36 -13.01 1.19
CA ILE A 200 7.66 -11.97 0.44
C ILE A 200 7.83 -10.65 1.20
N VAL A 201 8.26 -9.60 0.50
CA VAL A 201 8.47 -8.27 1.08
C VAL A 201 7.59 -7.26 0.37
N LEU A 202 6.78 -6.52 1.12
CA LEU A 202 6.16 -5.30 0.63
C LEU A 202 7.09 -4.12 0.95
N VAL A 203 7.25 -3.23 -0.02
CA VAL A 203 8.16 -2.08 0.08
C VAL A 203 7.53 -0.87 -0.62
N GLY A 204 7.74 0.32 -0.08
CA GLY A 204 7.26 1.58 -0.65
C GLY A 204 8.22 2.74 -0.38
N SER A 205 7.77 3.96 -0.65
CA SER A 205 8.49 5.18 -0.27
C SER A 205 7.52 6.27 0.19
N GLN A 206 7.93 7.03 1.20
CA GLN A 206 7.17 8.15 1.77
C GLN A 206 7.48 9.46 1.05
N ARG A 207 8.67 9.55 0.48
CA ARG A 207 9.06 10.56 -0.49
C ARG A 207 8.96 9.94 -1.88
N SER A 208 8.48 10.74 -2.81
CA SER A 208 8.38 10.28 -4.20
C SER A 208 9.79 10.04 -4.75
N SER A 209 9.97 8.92 -5.47
CA SER A 209 11.26 8.45 -6.05
C SER A 209 11.96 9.48 -6.92
N ASP A 210 11.16 10.39 -7.45
CA ASP A 210 11.50 11.52 -8.28
C ASP A 210 12.46 12.51 -7.57
N ARG A 211 12.45 12.54 -6.23
CA ARG A 211 13.26 13.47 -5.43
C ARG A 211 14.60 12.87 -5.04
N ALA A 212 15.65 13.69 -5.03
CA ALA A 212 16.97 13.30 -4.53
C ALA A 212 16.96 12.85 -3.05
N SER A 213 16.00 13.35 -2.26
CA SER A 213 15.78 12.93 -0.87
C SER A 213 14.80 11.75 -0.74
N SER A 214 14.59 10.99 -1.82
CA SER A 214 13.72 9.82 -1.77
C SER A 214 14.28 8.73 -0.86
N ASP A 215 13.39 8.08 -0.11
CA ASP A 215 13.66 6.86 0.64
C ASP A 215 13.55 5.59 -0.22
N ALA A 216 13.10 5.70 -1.48
CA ALA A 216 12.84 4.57 -2.36
C ALA A 216 14.05 3.65 -2.57
N ALA A 217 15.21 4.21 -2.88
CA ALA A 217 16.42 3.44 -3.18
C ALA A 217 16.87 2.63 -1.97
N LEU A 218 16.95 3.25 -0.79
CA LEU A 218 17.39 2.58 0.44
C LEU A 218 16.38 1.53 0.92
N ASN A 219 15.08 1.79 0.80
CA ASN A 219 14.05 0.80 1.10
C ASN A 219 14.16 -0.42 0.17
N LEU A 220 14.38 -0.22 -1.14
CA LEU A 220 14.57 -1.32 -2.10
C LEU A 220 15.84 -2.11 -1.83
N ILE A 221 16.97 -1.44 -1.58
CA ILE A 221 18.24 -2.09 -1.22
C ILE A 221 18.05 -2.90 0.07
N GLY A 222 17.39 -2.33 1.07
CA GLY A 222 17.06 -3.01 2.33
C GLY A 222 16.17 -4.24 2.11
N ALA A 223 15.15 -4.15 1.26
CA ALA A 223 14.28 -5.27 0.91
C ALA A 223 15.03 -6.42 0.23
N VAL A 224 15.92 -6.10 -0.72
CA VAL A 224 16.75 -7.08 -1.42
C VAL A 224 17.72 -7.75 -0.44
N LYS A 225 18.45 -6.98 0.38
CA LYS A 225 19.35 -7.52 1.42
C LYS A 225 18.60 -8.41 2.41
N PHE A 226 17.41 -7.98 2.82
CA PHE A 226 16.57 -8.77 3.73
C PHE A 226 16.24 -10.14 3.12
N ILE A 227 15.81 -10.18 1.85
CA ILE A 227 15.50 -11.45 1.17
C ILE A 227 16.73 -12.35 1.07
N THR A 228 17.89 -11.80 0.71
CA THR A 228 19.10 -12.59 0.43
C THR A 228 19.81 -13.08 1.68
N GLU A 229 19.74 -12.33 2.79
CA GLU A 229 20.55 -12.61 3.99
C GLU A 229 19.74 -13.20 5.16
N SER A 230 18.45 -12.87 5.31
CA SER A 230 17.67 -13.27 6.49
C SER A 230 17.35 -14.77 6.55
N LYS A 231 17.32 -15.45 5.40
CA LYS A 231 16.93 -16.86 5.23
C LYS A 231 15.62 -17.23 5.96
N THR A 232 14.67 -16.29 6.01
CA THR A 232 13.38 -16.49 6.65
C THR A 232 12.27 -16.75 5.62
N LYS A 233 11.14 -17.26 6.10
CA LYS A 233 9.88 -17.34 5.36
C LYS A 233 8.87 -16.42 6.02
N GLY A 234 7.91 -15.94 5.24
CA GLY A 234 6.85 -15.07 5.75
C GLY A 234 6.68 -13.84 4.88
N ILE A 235 5.79 -12.97 5.35
CA ILE A 235 5.45 -11.73 4.67
C ILE A 235 5.85 -10.56 5.56
N TYR A 236 6.64 -9.65 4.99
CA TYR A 236 7.26 -8.57 5.72
C TYR A 236 6.98 -7.22 5.06
N ILE A 237 6.99 -6.15 5.84
CA ILE A 237 7.11 -4.79 5.32
C ILE A 237 8.52 -4.31 5.61
N VAL A 238 9.20 -3.81 4.58
CA VAL A 238 10.55 -3.26 4.70
C VAL A 238 10.53 -1.77 4.37
N MET A 239 10.84 -0.94 5.35
CA MET A 239 10.83 0.53 5.26
C MET A 239 11.91 1.10 6.19
N HIS A 240 12.29 2.36 6.04
CA HIS A 240 13.10 3.08 7.03
C HIS A 240 12.58 2.88 8.45
N GLN A 241 13.49 2.73 9.41
CA GLN A 241 13.16 2.65 10.84
C GLN A 241 12.78 4.03 11.39
N ASP A 242 13.47 5.08 10.95
CA ASP A 242 13.33 6.45 11.45
C ASP A 242 13.50 7.48 10.31
N GLU A 243 13.97 8.68 10.61
CA GLU A 243 14.13 9.76 9.61
C GLU A 243 15.50 9.69 8.90
N ASN A 244 16.41 8.86 9.39
CA ASN A 244 17.82 8.80 9.04
C ASN A 244 18.04 7.74 7.96
N ASP A 245 19.02 7.94 7.09
CA ASP A 245 19.33 7.04 5.97
C ASP A 245 20.25 5.86 6.36
N GLU A 246 20.32 5.55 7.65
CA GLU A 246 21.24 4.57 8.23
C GLU A 246 20.56 3.22 8.52
N THR A 247 19.27 3.24 8.85
CA THR A 247 18.59 2.08 9.43
C THR A 247 17.28 1.74 8.70
N ILE A 248 17.17 0.50 8.25
CA ILE A 248 15.96 -0.07 7.66
C ILE A 248 15.36 -1.10 8.62
N ALA A 249 14.04 -1.04 8.79
CA ALA A 249 13.28 -1.97 9.60
C ALA A 249 12.53 -2.99 8.74
N CYS A 250 12.57 -4.25 9.17
CA CYS A 250 11.83 -5.34 8.55
C CYS A 250 10.76 -5.81 9.54
N HIS A 251 9.52 -5.39 9.30
CA HIS A 251 8.38 -5.67 10.18
C HIS A 251 7.66 -6.96 9.78
N ILE A 252 7.11 -7.68 10.75
CA ILE A 252 6.15 -8.78 10.49
C ILE A 252 4.91 -8.15 9.84
N GLY A 253 4.48 -8.68 8.68
CA GLY A 253 3.37 -8.12 7.90
C GLY A 253 2.03 -8.00 8.62
N ASN A 254 1.80 -8.80 9.68
CA ASN A 254 0.60 -8.76 10.53
C ASN A 254 0.78 -8.01 11.86
N ARG A 255 1.96 -7.43 12.12
CA ARG A 255 2.24 -6.68 13.36
C ARG A 255 2.68 -5.25 13.05
N VAL A 256 2.35 -4.73 11.87
CA VAL A 256 2.83 -3.43 11.40
C VAL A 256 1.67 -2.50 11.08
N ARG A 257 1.85 -1.21 11.38
CA ARG A 257 0.88 -0.16 11.10
C ARG A 257 1.57 1.11 10.62
N LYS A 258 0.96 1.83 9.68
CA LYS A 258 1.41 3.17 9.29
C LYS A 258 0.93 4.18 10.34
N ASN A 259 1.81 4.55 11.27
CA ASN A 259 1.49 5.41 12.41
C ASN A 259 1.82 6.89 12.17
N HIS A 260 2.49 7.23 11.07
CA HIS A 260 2.74 8.62 10.70
C HIS A 260 2.32 8.89 9.25
N THR A 261 1.82 10.08 8.98
CA THR A 261 1.29 10.46 7.67
C THR A 261 2.38 10.72 6.62
N SER A 262 3.59 11.11 7.05
CA SER A 262 4.64 11.58 6.12
C SER A 262 6.10 11.29 6.48
N LYS A 263 6.41 10.68 7.63
CA LYS A 263 7.80 10.38 8.04
C LYS A 263 8.30 9.17 7.28
N ARG A 264 9.61 9.03 7.05
CA ARG A 264 10.21 7.85 6.42
C ARG A 264 9.95 6.60 7.29
N GLY A 265 10.29 6.66 8.58
CA GLY A 265 9.89 5.72 9.62
C GLY A 265 8.42 5.81 10.04
N ALA A 266 7.50 5.84 9.07
CA ALA A 266 6.06 5.88 9.35
C ALA A 266 5.48 4.52 9.74
N PHE A 267 6.10 3.42 9.30
CA PHE A 267 5.65 2.07 9.63
C PHE A 267 6.30 1.64 10.94
N GLN A 268 5.48 1.15 11.86
CA GLN A 268 5.93 0.73 13.18
C GLN A 268 5.40 -0.66 13.50
N THR A 269 6.25 -1.49 14.08
CA THR A 269 5.80 -2.73 14.70
C THR A 269 4.98 -2.39 15.94
N ILE A 270 3.85 -3.04 16.11
CA ILE A 270 2.96 -2.87 17.26
C ILE A 270 3.19 -4.01 18.25
N GLY A 271 3.42 -3.66 19.51
CA GLY A 271 3.55 -4.60 20.63
C GLY A 271 4.84 -5.42 20.67
N ASP A 272 5.84 -5.07 19.84
CA ASP A 272 7.17 -5.68 19.83
C ASP A 272 8.15 -4.82 18.98
N ASP A 273 9.42 -5.22 18.94
CA ASP A 273 10.42 -4.67 18.03
C ASP A 273 10.24 -5.17 16.59
N PRO A 274 10.72 -4.43 15.56
CA PRO A 274 10.85 -4.96 14.19
C PRO A 274 11.56 -6.32 14.17
N ALA A 275 11.07 -7.25 13.34
CA ALA A 275 11.58 -8.62 13.30
C ALA A 275 13.07 -8.66 12.96
N PHE A 276 13.51 -7.74 12.11
CA PHE A 276 14.91 -7.50 11.79
C PHE A 276 15.16 -6.01 11.63
N ILE A 277 16.40 -5.61 11.90
CA ILE A 277 16.93 -4.27 11.66
C ILE A 277 18.16 -4.42 10.76
N ILE A 278 18.26 -3.61 9.71
CA ILE A 278 19.45 -3.52 8.87
C ILE A 278 20.11 -2.18 9.16
N THR A 279 21.32 -2.22 9.69
CA THR A 279 22.15 -1.05 9.99
C THR A 279 23.60 -1.35 9.66
N GLU A 280 24.36 -0.37 9.15
CA GLU A 280 25.77 -0.55 8.78
C GLU A 280 26.05 -1.77 7.87
N ASN A 281 25.12 -2.09 6.97
CA ASN A 281 25.14 -3.29 6.11
C ASN A 281 25.12 -4.64 6.86
N GLN A 282 24.69 -4.67 8.11
CA GLN A 282 24.46 -5.89 8.88
C GLN A 282 22.98 -6.07 9.18
N ILE A 283 22.51 -7.31 9.06
CA ILE A 283 21.16 -7.69 9.45
C ILE A 283 21.14 -8.23 10.89
N MET A 284 20.48 -7.50 11.78
CA MET A 284 20.21 -7.90 13.15
C MET A 284 18.84 -8.56 13.23
N LYS A 285 18.77 -9.77 13.81
CA LYS A 285 17.53 -10.53 13.98
C LYS A 285 16.99 -10.37 15.40
N ASN A 286 15.80 -9.78 15.54
CA ASN A 286 15.09 -9.68 16.81
C ASN A 286 14.03 -10.79 16.97
N MET A 287 13.48 -11.28 15.85
CA MET A 287 12.44 -12.30 15.86
C MET A 287 12.97 -13.65 16.40
N SER A 288 12.28 -14.20 17.41
CA SER A 288 12.63 -15.49 18.03
C SER A 288 11.77 -16.68 17.57
N LYS A 289 10.62 -16.43 16.95
CA LYS A 289 9.65 -17.45 16.51
C LYS A 289 9.50 -17.41 14.98
N GLU A 290 9.18 -18.54 14.36
CA GLU A 290 8.86 -18.59 12.92
C GLU A 290 7.64 -17.72 12.58
N PHE A 291 7.59 -17.14 11.37
CA PHE A 291 6.48 -16.29 10.94
C PHE A 291 5.15 -17.07 10.86
N PHE A 292 5.12 -18.16 10.09
CA PHE A 292 3.95 -19.03 9.95
C PHE A 292 3.89 -20.01 11.12
N LYS A 293 2.71 -20.23 11.68
CA LYS A 293 2.47 -21.21 12.75
C LYS A 293 1.90 -22.52 12.22
N ILE A 294 1.31 -22.46 11.02
CA ILE A 294 0.79 -23.64 10.34
C ILE A 294 1.90 -24.41 9.63
N LYS A 295 1.70 -25.72 9.47
CA LYS A 295 2.63 -26.60 8.76
C LYS A 295 2.21 -26.79 7.31
N GLY A 296 3.17 -26.63 6.39
CA GLY A 296 2.94 -26.79 4.97
C GLY A 296 2.31 -25.56 4.33
N TYR A 297 2.32 -25.54 3.00
CA TYR A 297 1.72 -24.48 2.19
C TYR A 297 0.37 -24.93 1.64
N LEU A 298 -0.70 -24.29 2.08
CA LEU A 298 -2.05 -24.52 1.55
C LEU A 298 -2.76 -23.16 1.37
N PRO A 299 -2.67 -22.54 0.17
CA PRO A 299 -3.22 -21.21 -0.03
C PRO A 299 -4.75 -21.20 0.05
N ARG A 300 -5.28 -20.16 0.69
CA ARG A 300 -6.72 -19.90 0.85
C ARG A 300 -6.98 -18.46 0.44
N ILE A 301 -7.28 -18.23 -0.84
CA ILE A 301 -7.27 -16.88 -1.43
C ILE A 301 -8.68 -16.26 -1.48
N LYS A 302 -9.71 -16.94 -0.99
CA LYS A 302 -11.07 -16.39 -0.97
C LYS A 302 -11.22 -15.28 0.08
N ILE A 303 -12.17 -14.38 -0.16
CA ILE A 303 -12.55 -13.31 0.76
C ILE A 303 -14.06 -13.07 0.71
N ASP A 304 -14.66 -12.69 1.84
CA ASP A 304 -15.99 -12.09 1.91
C ASP A 304 -15.89 -10.71 2.56
N THR A 305 -16.27 -9.66 1.82
CA THR A 305 -16.13 -8.27 2.24
C THR A 305 -17.29 -7.79 3.13
N LYS A 306 -18.24 -8.65 3.47
CA LYS A 306 -19.35 -8.37 4.40
C LYS A 306 -18.87 -8.33 5.86
N VAL A 307 -17.83 -7.54 6.13
CA VAL A 307 -17.27 -7.25 7.45
C VAL A 307 -17.18 -5.74 7.65
N ALA A 308 -17.68 -5.26 8.80
CA ALA A 308 -17.58 -3.86 9.18
C ALA A 308 -16.50 -3.66 10.25
N LEU A 309 -15.73 -2.58 10.13
CA LEU A 309 -14.88 -2.06 11.20
C LEU A 309 -15.61 -0.90 11.88
N VAL A 310 -15.99 -1.09 13.14
CA VAL A 310 -16.79 -0.13 13.91
C VAL A 310 -15.91 0.50 14.98
N LYS A 311 -15.48 1.74 14.72
CA LYS A 311 -14.77 2.53 15.72
C LYS A 311 -15.73 3.13 16.72
N TYR A 312 -15.72 2.60 17.94
CA TYR A 312 -16.57 3.13 19.01
C TYR A 312 -16.07 4.51 19.46
N HIS A 313 -16.99 5.38 19.86
CA HIS A 313 -16.66 6.63 20.54
C HIS A 313 -17.83 7.01 21.46
N PRO A 314 -17.63 7.90 22.45
CA PRO A 314 -18.73 8.42 23.26
C PRO A 314 -19.84 9.00 22.37
N GLY A 315 -21.08 8.57 22.58
CA GLY A 315 -22.22 8.99 21.77
C GLY A 315 -22.38 8.27 20.43
N TYR A 316 -21.69 7.13 20.21
CA TYR A 316 -21.93 6.31 19.02
C TYR A 316 -23.42 5.96 18.89
N ASN A 317 -24.01 6.22 17.72
CA ASN A 317 -25.43 5.97 17.46
C ASN A 317 -25.65 4.48 17.14
N PRO A 318 -26.35 3.71 18.01
CA PRO A 318 -26.58 2.27 17.79
C PRO A 318 -27.30 1.95 16.47
N LYS A 319 -28.08 2.90 15.94
CA LYS A 319 -28.78 2.74 14.67
C LYS A 319 -27.83 2.52 13.48
N LEU A 320 -26.63 3.11 13.51
CA LEU A 320 -25.61 2.85 12.48
C LEU A 320 -25.21 1.37 12.44
N LEU A 321 -25.16 0.74 13.62
CA LEU A 321 -24.87 -0.69 13.72
C LEU A 321 -26.08 -1.54 13.29
N ASP A 322 -27.31 -1.12 13.62
CA ASP A 322 -28.53 -1.76 13.10
C ASP A 322 -28.53 -1.74 11.56
N ASP A 323 -28.21 -0.59 10.94
CA ASP A 323 -28.15 -0.46 9.48
C ASP A 323 -27.11 -1.41 8.86
N ILE A 324 -25.91 -1.55 9.47
CA ILE A 324 -24.89 -2.52 9.05
C ILE A 324 -25.43 -3.95 9.08
N ILE A 325 -26.14 -4.32 10.15
CA ILE A 325 -26.73 -5.65 10.31
C ILE A 325 -27.80 -5.91 9.24
N GLU A 326 -28.69 -4.94 8.98
CA GLU A 326 -29.73 -5.07 7.95
C GLU A 326 -29.18 -5.10 6.52
N MET A 327 -28.00 -4.53 6.27
CA MET A 327 -27.28 -4.65 4.98
C MET A 327 -26.64 -6.05 4.76
N GLY A 328 -26.87 -6.99 5.68
CA GLY A 328 -26.43 -8.38 5.58
C GLY A 328 -24.93 -8.57 5.84
N TYR A 329 -24.34 -7.72 6.68
CA TYR A 329 -22.97 -7.93 7.15
C TYR A 329 -22.90 -9.17 8.05
N LYS A 330 -21.88 -10.00 7.83
CA LYS A 330 -21.68 -11.29 8.50
C LYS A 330 -20.63 -11.23 9.62
N GLY A 331 -19.81 -10.16 9.63
CA GLY A 331 -18.84 -9.90 10.69
C GLY A 331 -18.80 -8.42 11.08
N ILE A 332 -18.57 -8.16 12.36
CA ILE A 332 -18.35 -6.82 12.89
C ILE A 332 -17.14 -6.88 13.82
N ILE A 333 -16.12 -6.07 13.50
CA ILE A 333 -14.94 -5.85 14.33
C ILE A 333 -15.09 -4.50 15.01
N PHE A 334 -15.15 -4.50 16.34
CA PHE A 334 -15.21 -3.29 17.15
C PHE A 334 -13.81 -2.81 17.49
N GLU A 335 -13.46 -1.57 17.15
CA GLU A 335 -12.40 -0.85 17.85
C GLU A 335 -12.99 -0.26 19.13
N GLY A 336 -12.97 -1.06 20.19
CA GLY A 336 -13.43 -0.66 21.52
C GLY A 336 -12.42 0.24 22.25
N THR A 337 -12.83 0.77 23.40
CA THR A 337 -11.94 1.56 24.25
C THR A 337 -11.12 0.67 25.18
N GLY A 338 -9.88 1.06 25.50
CA GLY A 338 -9.05 0.46 26.54
C GLY A 338 -8.91 -1.06 26.38
N LEU A 339 -9.34 -1.82 27.39
CA LEU A 339 -9.27 -3.30 27.41
C LEU A 339 -10.36 -3.99 26.56
N GLY A 340 -11.06 -3.27 25.70
CA GLY A 340 -12.10 -3.82 24.81
C GLY A 340 -13.51 -3.56 25.33
N HIS A 341 -13.91 -2.29 25.34
CA HIS A 341 -15.25 -1.88 25.80
C HIS A 341 -16.01 -1.06 24.75
N ILE A 342 -17.33 -1.13 24.83
CA ILE A 342 -18.28 -0.22 24.18
C ILE A 342 -19.34 0.20 25.21
N GLY A 343 -20.07 1.27 24.92
CA GLY A 343 -21.13 1.77 25.83
C GLY A 343 -22.32 0.83 25.90
N ASN A 344 -22.97 0.79 27.06
CA ASN A 344 -24.19 0.00 27.29
C ASN A 344 -25.35 0.33 26.34
N THR A 345 -25.35 1.53 25.74
CA THR A 345 -26.28 1.95 24.69
C THR A 345 -26.23 1.05 23.45
N MET A 346 -25.12 0.35 23.22
CA MET A 346 -24.93 -0.56 22.09
C MET A 346 -25.42 -1.98 22.37
N TYR A 347 -25.64 -2.36 23.63
CA TYR A 347 -25.81 -3.75 24.04
C TYR A 347 -27.02 -4.42 23.38
N GLU A 348 -28.12 -3.67 23.22
CA GLU A 348 -29.31 -4.17 22.52
C GLU A 348 -29.01 -4.55 21.07
N THR A 349 -28.34 -3.66 20.33
CA THR A 349 -27.97 -3.90 18.94
C THR A 349 -26.93 -5.02 18.80
N VAL A 350 -25.98 -5.13 19.74
CA VAL A 350 -25.04 -6.25 19.81
C VAL A 350 -25.78 -7.58 20.01
N ARG A 351 -26.77 -7.61 20.91
CA ARG A 351 -27.60 -8.81 21.13
C ARG A 351 -28.32 -9.23 19.86
N LYS A 352 -28.92 -8.28 19.15
CA LYS A 352 -29.59 -8.54 17.86
C LYS A 352 -28.61 -9.09 16.81
N ALA A 353 -27.40 -8.53 16.73
CA ALA A 353 -26.37 -9.01 15.80
C ALA A 353 -25.99 -10.47 16.10
N ASN A 354 -25.76 -10.80 17.37
CA ASN A 354 -25.44 -12.16 17.80
C ASN A 354 -26.60 -13.13 17.50
N GLN A 355 -27.84 -12.74 17.77
CA GLN A 355 -29.04 -13.55 17.45
C GLN A 355 -29.20 -13.82 15.94
N LYS A 356 -28.69 -12.92 15.09
CA LYS A 356 -28.65 -13.09 13.63
C LYS A 356 -27.44 -13.90 13.14
N GLY A 357 -26.60 -14.40 14.04
CA GLY A 357 -25.41 -15.19 13.70
C GLY A 357 -24.27 -14.38 13.10
N VAL A 358 -24.23 -13.06 13.34
CA VAL A 358 -23.13 -12.20 12.92
C VAL A 358 -21.92 -12.45 13.84
N PHE A 359 -20.73 -12.66 13.26
CA PHE A 359 -19.50 -12.74 14.05
C PHE A 359 -19.18 -11.38 14.66
N LEU A 360 -18.94 -11.34 15.98
CA LEU A 360 -18.63 -10.11 16.71
C LEU A 360 -17.23 -10.24 17.31
N GLY A 361 -16.28 -9.42 16.85
CA GLY A 361 -14.90 -9.37 17.35
C GLY A 361 -14.59 -8.06 18.06
N MET A 362 -13.78 -8.09 19.12
CA MET A 362 -13.33 -6.91 19.85
C MET A 362 -11.82 -6.72 19.71
N THR A 363 -11.42 -5.55 19.22
CA THR A 363 -10.06 -5.00 19.29
C THR A 363 -10.09 -3.70 20.11
N SER A 364 -8.95 -3.01 20.19
CA SER A 364 -8.84 -1.74 20.91
C SER A 364 -8.45 -0.59 19.98
N GLN A 365 -8.94 0.60 20.29
CA GLN A 365 -8.46 1.87 19.72
C GLN A 365 -7.08 2.25 20.23
N CYS A 366 -6.64 1.69 21.37
CA CYS A 366 -5.27 1.82 21.82
C CYS A 366 -4.36 1.17 20.78
N ILE A 367 -3.33 1.90 20.34
CA ILE A 367 -2.41 1.42 19.31
C ILE A 367 -1.73 0.11 19.71
N ASP A 368 -1.36 0.01 20.99
CA ASP A 368 -0.76 -1.19 21.57
C ASP A 368 -1.52 -1.62 22.83
N GLY A 369 -1.42 -2.90 23.15
CA GLY A 369 -2.10 -3.55 24.26
C GLY A 369 -2.90 -4.78 23.83
N ARG A 370 -3.34 -5.54 24.83
CA ARG A 370 -4.20 -6.71 24.68
C ARG A 370 -5.58 -6.39 25.26
N VAL A 371 -6.66 -6.74 24.54
CA VAL A 371 -8.00 -6.67 25.13
C VAL A 371 -8.11 -7.69 26.27
N SER A 372 -8.77 -7.31 27.35
CA SER A 372 -8.97 -8.17 28.52
C SER A 372 -10.34 -7.86 29.11
N MET A 373 -11.36 -8.41 28.46
CA MET A 373 -12.77 -8.14 28.73
C MET A 373 -13.25 -8.77 30.05
N THR A 374 -12.45 -9.59 30.72
CA THR A 374 -12.82 -10.23 32.00
C THR A 374 -12.56 -9.33 33.22
N VAL A 375 -11.78 -8.26 33.07
CA VAL A 375 -11.38 -7.36 34.19
C VAL A 375 -12.58 -6.57 34.72
N TYR A 376 -13.34 -5.94 33.83
CA TYR A 376 -14.49 -5.09 34.19
C TYR A 376 -15.82 -5.79 33.92
N GLU A 377 -16.85 -5.43 34.68
CA GLU A 377 -18.22 -5.94 34.51
C GLU A 377 -18.73 -5.70 33.09
N SER A 378 -18.54 -4.50 32.55
CA SER A 378 -18.93 -4.14 31.19
C SER A 378 -18.31 -5.04 30.13
N GLY A 379 -17.06 -5.48 30.31
CA GLY A 379 -16.42 -6.43 29.41
C GLY A 379 -17.04 -7.83 29.51
N ARG A 380 -17.37 -8.29 30.72
CA ARG A 380 -18.03 -9.59 30.93
C ARG A 380 -19.42 -9.63 30.31
N ASP A 381 -20.20 -8.55 30.45
CA ASP A 381 -21.50 -8.42 29.78
C ASP A 381 -21.35 -8.57 28.26
N LEU A 382 -20.32 -7.97 27.66
CA LEU A 382 -20.07 -8.04 26.22
C LEU A 382 -19.65 -9.46 25.77
N LEU A 383 -18.90 -10.20 26.61
CA LEU A 383 -18.62 -11.61 26.37
C LEU A 383 -19.91 -12.44 26.35
N ASP A 384 -20.80 -12.21 27.33
CA ASP A 384 -22.10 -12.89 27.41
C ASP A 384 -23.03 -12.52 26.24
N LEU A 385 -22.88 -11.30 25.70
CA LEU A 385 -23.57 -10.87 24.48
C LEU A 385 -22.98 -11.47 23.19
N GLY A 386 -21.91 -12.25 23.27
CA GLY A 386 -21.33 -12.99 22.15
C GLY A 386 -20.13 -12.33 21.47
N ILE A 387 -19.60 -11.24 22.02
CA ILE A 387 -18.39 -10.61 21.50
C ILE A 387 -17.17 -11.47 21.82
N THR A 388 -16.33 -11.70 20.81
CA THR A 388 -15.08 -12.46 20.91
C THR A 388 -13.89 -11.51 21.09
N PRO A 389 -13.12 -11.58 22.19
CA PRO A 389 -11.90 -10.78 22.35
C PRO A 389 -10.82 -11.25 21.37
N LEU A 390 -10.29 -10.35 20.55
CA LEU A 390 -9.27 -10.68 19.54
C LEU A 390 -7.85 -10.40 20.03
N GLU A 391 -7.62 -10.66 21.32
CA GLU A 391 -6.31 -10.58 21.95
C GLU A 391 -5.62 -9.22 21.73
N ASN A 392 -4.43 -9.20 21.15
CA ASN A 392 -3.69 -7.99 20.81
C ASN A 392 -3.61 -7.79 19.29
N MET A 393 -4.56 -8.36 18.53
CA MET A 393 -4.62 -8.19 17.09
C MET A 393 -4.93 -6.72 16.77
N ILE A 394 -4.15 -6.14 15.86
CA ILE A 394 -4.35 -4.78 15.36
C ILE A 394 -5.74 -4.71 14.67
N PRO A 395 -6.56 -3.66 14.88
CA PRO A 395 -7.90 -3.58 14.29
C PRO A 395 -7.96 -3.80 12.79
N GLU A 396 -7.04 -3.19 12.05
CA GLU A 396 -6.91 -3.32 10.60
C GLU A 396 -6.61 -4.77 10.19
N VAL A 397 -5.76 -5.47 10.96
CA VAL A 397 -5.45 -6.90 10.76
C VAL A 397 -6.66 -7.76 11.09
N ALA A 398 -7.39 -7.45 12.15
CA ALA A 398 -8.61 -8.17 12.54
C ALA A 398 -9.73 -8.05 11.50
N LEU A 399 -9.89 -6.86 10.90
CA LEU A 399 -10.80 -6.64 9.78
C LEU A 399 -10.44 -7.56 8.60
N VAL A 400 -9.17 -7.53 8.18
CA VAL A 400 -8.68 -8.33 7.05
C VAL A 400 -8.80 -9.82 7.34
N LYS A 401 -8.45 -10.26 8.55
CA LYS A 401 -8.57 -11.66 8.98
C LYS A 401 -10.03 -12.09 8.95
N ALA A 402 -10.97 -11.30 9.46
CA ALA A 402 -12.38 -11.63 9.44
C ALA A 402 -12.93 -11.74 8.01
N MET A 403 -12.53 -10.84 7.11
CA MET A 403 -12.90 -10.93 5.69
C MET A 403 -12.36 -12.22 5.04
N TRP A 404 -11.12 -12.60 5.36
CA TRP A 404 -10.52 -13.84 4.88
C TRP A 404 -11.20 -15.08 5.48
N VAL A 405 -11.46 -15.10 6.78
CA VAL A 405 -12.10 -16.23 7.46
C VAL A 405 -13.50 -16.46 6.90
N LEU A 406 -14.32 -15.41 6.75
CA LEU A 406 -15.67 -15.54 6.17
C LEU A 406 -15.67 -16.01 4.71
N GLY A 407 -14.60 -15.74 3.95
CA GLY A 407 -14.45 -16.23 2.59
C GLY A 407 -14.07 -17.72 2.50
N ASN A 408 -13.57 -18.31 3.59
CA ASN A 408 -12.97 -19.64 3.59
C ASN A 408 -13.60 -20.64 4.58
N TYR A 409 -14.52 -20.20 5.43
CA TYR A 409 -15.19 -21.00 6.46
C TYR A 409 -16.66 -20.55 6.57
N ASP A 410 -17.58 -21.52 6.71
CA ASP A 410 -19.02 -21.26 6.67
C ASP A 410 -19.71 -21.29 8.06
N ASN A 411 -19.09 -21.96 9.04
CA ASN A 411 -19.67 -22.14 10.38
C ASN A 411 -19.14 -21.10 11.37
N LEU A 412 -20.04 -20.46 12.14
CA LEU A 412 -19.70 -19.43 13.13
C LEU A 412 -18.70 -19.91 14.19
N GLU A 413 -18.82 -21.16 14.65
CA GLU A 413 -17.87 -21.72 15.62
C GLU A 413 -16.48 -21.92 15.02
N GLU A 414 -16.40 -22.33 13.75
CA GLU A 414 -15.11 -22.42 13.05
C GLU A 414 -14.53 -21.03 12.80
N ILE A 415 -15.36 -20.06 12.39
CA ILE A 415 -14.96 -18.67 12.21
C ILE A 415 -14.34 -18.14 13.51
N LYS A 416 -15.03 -18.31 14.64
CA LYS A 416 -14.55 -17.89 15.96
C LYS A 416 -13.23 -18.57 16.33
N LYS A 417 -13.12 -19.88 16.11
CA LYS A 417 -11.88 -20.64 16.36
C LYS A 417 -10.71 -20.10 15.53
N VAL A 418 -10.90 -19.92 14.23
CA VAL A 418 -9.83 -19.48 13.31
C VAL A 418 -9.45 -18.02 13.57
N MET A 419 -10.40 -17.17 13.97
CA MET A 419 -10.11 -15.80 14.39
C MET A 419 -9.16 -15.74 15.60
N LEU A 420 -9.29 -16.68 16.54
CA LEU A 420 -8.43 -16.79 17.73
C LEU A 420 -7.13 -17.60 17.49
N GLU A 421 -7.06 -18.37 16.42
CA GLU A 421 -5.87 -19.14 16.05
C GLU A 421 -4.78 -18.23 15.51
N ASN A 422 -3.57 -18.31 16.05
CA ASN A 422 -2.41 -17.59 15.51
C ASN A 422 -1.88 -18.31 14.26
N ILE A 423 -2.09 -17.76 13.07
CA ILE A 423 -1.72 -18.39 11.78
C ILE A 423 -0.37 -17.90 11.28
N SER A 424 -0.14 -16.60 11.41
CA SER A 424 0.90 -15.84 10.71
C SER A 424 1.40 -14.68 11.58
N SER A 425 1.56 -14.95 12.89
CA SER A 425 2.11 -14.04 13.88
C SER A 425 1.29 -12.76 14.12
N GLU A 426 -0.01 -12.79 13.86
CA GLU A 426 -0.94 -11.68 14.15
C GLU A 426 -1.24 -11.51 15.64
N ILE A 427 -1.14 -12.58 16.42
CA ILE A 427 -1.27 -12.59 17.89
C ILE A 427 0.11 -12.86 18.49
N SER A 428 0.52 -12.07 19.48
CA SER A 428 1.64 -12.43 20.36
C SER A 428 1.08 -13.02 21.66
N TYR A 429 1.82 -13.93 22.29
CA TYR A 429 1.46 -14.58 23.56
C TYR A 429 2.53 -14.29 24.59
#